data_AF-A0A1C5DGF1-F1
#
_entry.id   AF-A0A1C5DGF1-F1
#
_cell.length_a   1.000
_cell.length_b   1.000
_cell.length_c   1.000
_cell.angle_alpha   90.00
_cell.angle_beta   90.00
_cell.angle_gamma   90.00
#
_symmetry.space_group_name_H-M   'P 1'
#
loop_
_entity.id
_entity.type
_entity.pdbx_description
1 polymer ?
#
loop_
_entity_poly.entity_id
_entity_poly.type
_entity_poly.pdbx_seq_one_letter_code
_entity_poly.pdbx_strand_id
1 'polypeptide(L)' 'MLSHWRELADAGADWQFHAFGRTMHSFMAEGADRPELGIAYNARSAERAWSGLRGFLAECLDPSD' A
#
# COMPACT_ATOMS: atom_id res chain seq x y z
N MET A 1 19.80 -2.29 -7.57
CA MET A 1 18.38 -2.47 -7.19
C MET A 1 18.22 -2.34 -5.67
N LEU A 2 18.64 -1.21 -5.08
CA LEU A 2 18.48 -0.88 -3.65
C LEU A 2 18.33 0.65 -3.43
N SER A 3 18.05 1.45 -4.49
CA SER A 3 18.10 2.92 -4.41
C SER A 3 16.97 3.52 -3.57
N HIS A 4 15.72 3.08 -3.79
CA HIS A 4 14.56 3.78 -3.24
C HIS A 4 14.46 3.73 -1.71
N TRP A 5 14.81 2.61 -1.08
CA TRP A 5 14.81 2.51 0.40
C TRP A 5 15.87 3.38 1.04
N ARG A 6 17.00 3.53 0.33
CA ARG A 6 18.13 4.33 0.82
C ARG A 6 17.79 5.81 0.81
N GLU A 7 17.09 6.28 -0.22
CA GLU A 7 16.59 7.66 -0.29
C GLU A 7 15.67 8.00 0.90
N LEU A 8 14.75 7.09 1.26
CA LEU A 8 13.85 7.30 2.40
C LEU A 8 14.60 7.27 3.74
N ALA A 9 15.58 6.37 3.89
CA ALA A 9 16.42 6.29 5.08
C ALA A 9 17.34 7.52 5.24
N ASP A 10 17.98 7.96 4.16
CA ASP A 10 18.86 9.13 4.14
C ASP A 10 18.08 10.43 4.40
N ALA A 11 16.79 10.47 4.04
CA ALA A 11 15.87 11.55 4.38
C ALA A 11 15.38 11.51 5.84
N GLY A 12 15.71 10.47 6.62
CA GLY A 12 15.24 10.29 7.99
C GLY A 12 13.73 10.05 8.10
N ALA A 13 13.08 9.57 7.02
CA ALA A 13 11.65 9.30 7.03
C ALA A 13 11.34 8.04 7.85
N ASP A 14 10.24 8.06 8.60
CA ASP A 14 9.62 6.84 9.12
C ASP A 14 8.75 6.24 8.02
N TRP A 15 9.10 5.05 7.53
CA TRP A 15 8.48 4.46 6.36
C TRP A 15 8.24 2.96 6.52
N GLN A 16 7.13 2.51 5.95
CA GLN A 16 6.77 1.10 5.84
C GLN A 16 6.50 0.76 4.37
N PHE A 17 6.84 -0.46 3.97
CA PHE A 17 6.53 -0.96 2.62
C PHE A 17 5.74 -2.26 2.69
N HIS A 18 4.60 -2.29 1.99
CA HIS A 18 3.71 -3.45 1.94
C HIS A 18 3.63 -3.99 0.52
N ALA A 19 4.11 -5.22 0.32
CA ALA A 19 3.99 -5.94 -0.93
C ALA A 19 2.89 -7.00 -0.84
N PHE A 20 1.88 -6.92 -1.71
CA PHE A 20 0.81 -7.91 -1.80
C PHE A 20 1.08 -8.86 -2.97
N GLY A 21 1.33 -10.13 -2.65
CA GLY A 21 1.56 -11.16 -3.67
C GLY A 21 0.27 -11.55 -4.40
N ARG A 22 0.40 -11.87 -5.69
CA ARG A 22 -0.73 -12.21 -6.59
C ARG A 22 -1.75 -11.07 -6.74
N THR A 23 -1.25 -9.84 -6.75
CA THR A 23 -2.05 -8.62 -6.79
C THR A 23 -1.66 -7.82 -8.03
N MET A 24 -2.66 -7.44 -8.81
CA MET A 24 -2.50 -6.68 -10.06
C MET A 24 -2.62 -5.18 -9.80
N HIS A 25 -2.40 -4.36 -10.83
CA HIS A 25 -2.65 -2.93 -10.73
C HIS A 25 -4.14 -2.65 -10.47
N SER A 26 -4.45 -1.51 -9.85
CA SER A 26 -5.82 -1.14 -9.44
C SER A 26 -6.56 -2.16 -8.57
N PHE A 27 -5.84 -2.93 -7.74
CA PHE A 27 -6.42 -4.00 -6.92
C PHE A 27 -7.48 -3.56 -5.89
N MET A 28 -7.61 -2.26 -5.63
CA MET A 28 -8.61 -1.68 -4.74
C MET A 28 -9.85 -1.14 -5.48
N ALA A 29 -9.85 -1.13 -6.81
CA ALA A 29 -10.91 -0.56 -7.62
C ALA A 29 -11.89 -1.64 -8.10
N GLU A 30 -13.00 -1.80 -7.38
CA GLU A 30 -14.08 -2.73 -7.75
C GLU A 30 -14.70 -2.39 -9.12
N GLY A 31 -14.91 -3.41 -9.95
CA GLY A 31 -15.55 -3.26 -11.26
C GLY A 31 -14.66 -2.66 -12.37
N ALA A 32 -13.40 -2.32 -12.06
CA ALA A 32 -12.46 -1.74 -13.02
C ALA A 32 -11.59 -2.79 -13.77
N ASP A 33 -11.98 -4.07 -13.72
CA ASP A 33 -11.16 -5.17 -14.22
C ASP A 33 -10.86 -5.06 -15.73
N ARG A 34 -9.56 -5.10 -16.05
CA ARG A 34 -8.97 -5.17 -17.38
C ARG A 34 -7.74 -6.08 -17.31
N PRO A 35 -7.91 -7.42 -17.16
CA PRO A 35 -6.80 -8.35 -16.91
C PRO A 35 -5.72 -8.34 -17.99
N GLU A 36 -6.09 -8.04 -19.23
CA GLU A 36 -5.19 -7.87 -20.37
C GLU A 36 -4.21 -6.69 -20.21
N LEU A 37 -4.56 -5.71 -19.38
CA LEU A 37 -3.70 -4.58 -18.99
C LEU A 37 -3.06 -4.78 -17.60
N GLY A 38 -3.21 -5.96 -17.01
CA GLY A 38 -2.72 -6.24 -15.65
C GLY A 38 -3.49 -5.48 -14.58
N ILE A 39 -4.78 -5.18 -14.81
CA ILE A 39 -5.67 -4.51 -13.86
C ILE A 39 -6.72 -5.49 -13.39
N ALA A 40 -6.78 -5.74 -12.09
CA ALA A 40 -7.82 -6.58 -11.51
C ALA A 40 -8.00 -6.31 -10.02
N TYR A 41 -9.26 -6.18 -9.60
CA TYR A 41 -9.65 -6.10 -8.20
C TYR A 41 -9.25 -7.35 -7.43
N ASN A 42 -8.76 -7.16 -6.20
CA ASN A 42 -8.42 -8.25 -5.29
C ASN A 42 -8.87 -7.87 -3.88
N ALA A 43 -10.05 -8.36 -3.49
CA ALA A 43 -10.69 -8.05 -2.21
C ALA A 43 -9.77 -8.24 -0.99
N ARG A 44 -8.98 -9.33 -0.95
CA ARG A 44 -8.05 -9.60 0.16
C ARG A 44 -6.91 -8.58 0.21
N SER A 45 -6.37 -8.20 -0.94
CA SER A 45 -5.29 -7.20 -1.00
C SER A 45 -5.82 -5.81 -0.65
N ALA A 46 -7.02 -5.48 -1.12
CA ALA A 46 -7.68 -4.22 -0.82
C ALA A 46 -7.97 -4.08 0.68
N GLU A 47 -8.51 -5.12 1.33
CA GLU A 47 -8.77 -5.12 2.77
C GLU A 47 -7.49 -4.92 3.58
N ARG A 48 -6.41 -5.65 3.25
CA ARG A 48 -5.10 -5.50 3.91
C ARG A 48 -4.50 -4.12 3.72
N ALA A 49 -4.57 -3.56 2.51
CA ALA A 49 -4.11 -2.21 2.22
C ALA A 49 -4.89 -1.16 3.02
N TRP A 50 -6.22 -1.29 3.08
CA TRP A 50 -7.07 -0.42 3.89
C TRP A 50 -6.78 -0.53 5.38
N SER A 51 -6.52 -1.73 5.89
CA SER A 51 -6.15 -1.94 7.29
C SER A 51 -4.83 -1.24 7.63
N GLY A 52 -3.81 -1.42 6.79
CA GLY A 52 -2.52 -0.72 6.96
C GLY A 52 -2.65 0.80 6.91
N LEU A 53 -3.39 1.34 5.94
CA LEU A 53 -3.63 2.78 5.84
C LEU A 53 -4.34 3.34 7.08
N ARG A 54 -5.38 2.66 7.58
CA ARG A 54 -6.08 3.10 8.81
C ARG A 54 -5.17 3.07 10.03
N GLY A 55 -4.33 2.04 10.16
CA GLY A 55 -3.34 1.95 11.24
C GLY A 55 -2.35 3.11 11.19
N PHE A 56 -1.75 3.35 10.04
CA PHE A 56 -0.81 4.46 9.84
C PHE A 56 -1.44 5.84 10.12
N LEU A 57 -2.67 6.07 9.65
CA LEU A 57 -3.37 7.32 9.92
C LEU A 57 -3.72 7.47 11.40
N ALA A 58 -4.01 6.38 12.11
CA ALA A 58 -4.20 6.43 13.56
C ALA A 58 -2.91 6.84 14.26
N GLU A 59 -1.76 6.22 13.94
CA GLU A 59 -0.45 6.60 14.48
C GLU A 59 -0.12 8.08 14.23
N CYS A 60 -0.45 8.62 13.04
CA CYS A 60 -0.11 9.99 12.68
C CYS A 60 -1.07 11.07 13.23
N LEU A 61 -2.32 10.70 13.55
CA LEU A 61 -3.39 11.66 13.83
C LEU A 61 -4.04 11.46 15.21
N ASP A 62 -3.73 10.39 15.93
CA ASP A 62 -4.23 10.18 17.28
C ASP A 62 -3.56 11.19 18.22
N PRO A 63 -4.33 12.06 18.90
CA PRO A 63 -3.80 13.09 19.79
C PRO A 63 -3.24 12.55 21.12
N SER A 64 -3.18 11.23 21.30
CA SER A 64 -2.70 10.59 22.53
C SER A 64 -1.21 10.21 22.54
N ASP A 65 -0.46 10.51 21.47
CA ASP A 65 1.01 10.53 21.43
C ASP A 65 1.60 11.91 21.77
#